data_AF-A0A660PZA0-F1
#
_entry.id   AF-A0A660PZA0-F1
#
_cell.length_a   1.000
_cell.length_b   1.000
_cell.length_c   1.000
_cell.angle_alpha   90.00
_cell.angle_beta   90.00
_cell.angle_gamma   90.00
#
_symmetry.space_group_name_H-M   'P 1'
#
loop_
_entity.id
_entity.type
_entity.pdbx_description
1 polymer ?
#
loop_
_entity_poly.entity_id
_entity_poly.type
_entity_poly.pdbx_seq_one_letter_code
_entity_poly.pdbx_strand_id
1 'polypeptide(L)'
;MGITMITRNILNSQQGVATLIALIMVGMLILIGLAAISMTDDEVSIAGNELQEMRAFYAAEAGLERAGAAMQAEYDSTGMPPTVLPSGTDSLNNAEVVYTTTDDGPATQRELTVGTLAGLHAQVKSFSLTSIAINGVDQAKVEMSQSFETALVPIFQFAVFYGQDLEIDPGPNMSLIGRVHSNGNMYLNPASNLTMDSYVTASGKILVGAKGSDPLKSGNILIKDPSGNYVTMKQGGNTYDNDHPDWYDSSVSMWGGRVQDEAHGQGELNVPLSGSDDPHKLIERATGNPDSYEHKATLKIVDGIVLQKQGDGTWQDVTANMVADGVITYTSDEFYDAREGEWIDCTELDVEAMYDNGYAPLNGVMYFSDDISGGSEFPALRLLNGDELDDGLTVACENPLYTMGNFNSVNKKPAAFLSDAYTVMSASWDDSKSTLSKWNRYAQSTTVNASYITGGVETGPGVESGGFHNLPRFLEVWSGRTFSWKGSSVHIWYSEQATAPWRPEGGGYYSAPTRNWQYDTDLDNPNSLPPETPCVRVFQRTGWKQEYVSYE
;
A
#
# COMPACT_ATOMS: atom_id res chain seq x y z
N MET A 1 -58.17 79.11 -86.99
CA MET A 1 -56.85 79.13 -86.32
C MET A 1 -56.95 78.28 -85.07
N GLY A 2 -56.54 77.01 -85.13
CA GLY A 2 -56.51 76.09 -84.00
C GLY A 2 -55.06 75.86 -83.57
N ILE A 3 -54.78 76.13 -82.30
CA ILE A 3 -53.45 76.07 -81.68
C ILE A 3 -53.20 74.62 -81.23
N THR A 4 -52.16 74.00 -81.78
CA THR A 4 -51.70 72.64 -81.41
C THR A 4 -50.99 72.68 -80.06
N MET A 5 -51.57 72.02 -79.05
CA MET A 5 -50.92 71.77 -77.76
C MET A 5 -49.91 70.63 -77.90
N ILE A 6 -48.63 70.90 -77.60
CA ILE A 6 -47.58 69.89 -77.44
C ILE A 6 -47.50 69.54 -75.95
N THR A 7 -47.87 68.31 -75.60
CA THR A 7 -47.74 67.74 -74.25
C THR A 7 -46.27 67.46 -73.95
N ARG A 8 -45.67 68.21 -73.02
CA ARG A 8 -44.32 67.95 -72.48
C ARG A 8 -44.41 66.85 -71.42
N ASN A 9 -43.97 65.64 -71.74
CA ASN A 9 -43.66 64.62 -70.73
C ASN A 9 -42.41 65.07 -69.97
N ILE A 10 -42.58 65.59 -68.76
CA ILE A 10 -41.49 65.82 -67.81
C ILE A 10 -41.12 64.46 -67.22
N LEU A 11 -40.12 63.80 -67.80
CA LEU A 11 -39.43 62.69 -67.15
C LEU A 11 -38.70 63.27 -65.93
N ASN A 12 -39.23 63.04 -64.72
CA ASN A 12 -38.50 63.33 -63.49
C ASN A 12 -37.20 62.52 -63.50
N SER A 13 -36.06 63.22 -63.59
CA SER A 13 -34.74 62.60 -63.54
C SER A 13 -34.50 61.99 -62.16
N GLN A 14 -34.72 60.68 -62.01
CA GLN A 14 -34.34 59.91 -60.83
C GLN A 14 -32.83 59.57 -60.77
N GLN A 15 -32.05 60.09 -61.72
CA GLN A 15 -30.61 59.80 -61.81
C GLN A 15 -29.85 60.28 -60.56
N GLY A 16 -30.24 61.39 -59.93
CA GLY A 16 -29.57 61.89 -58.71
C GLY A 16 -29.87 61.07 -57.43
N VAL A 17 -31.09 60.56 -57.28
CA VAL A 17 -31.50 59.77 -56.09
C VAL A 17 -30.91 58.36 -56.15
N ALA A 18 -30.86 57.74 -57.34
CA ALA A 18 -30.20 56.45 -57.54
C ALA A 18 -28.69 56.52 -57.23
N THR A 19 -28.01 57.60 -57.65
CA THR A 19 -26.59 57.80 -57.33
C THR A 19 -26.38 58.05 -55.83
N LEU A 20 -27.27 58.80 -55.16
CA LEU A 20 -27.21 59.02 -53.72
C LEU A 20 -27.40 57.72 -52.92
N ILE A 21 -28.40 56.91 -53.27
CA ILE A 21 -28.64 55.60 -52.63
C ILE A 21 -27.48 54.65 -52.91
N ALA A 22 -26.92 54.63 -54.13
CA ALA A 22 -25.74 53.86 -54.46
C ALA A 22 -24.51 54.29 -53.64
N LEU A 23 -24.29 55.60 -53.46
CA LEU A 23 -23.22 56.12 -52.62
C LEU A 23 -23.41 55.78 -51.13
N ILE A 24 -24.64 55.83 -50.62
CA ILE A 24 -24.96 55.42 -49.25
C ILE A 24 -24.73 53.92 -49.08
N MET A 25 -25.16 53.08 -50.03
CA MET A 25 -24.93 51.63 -50.00
C MET A 25 -23.44 51.29 -50.05
N VAL A 26 -22.67 51.95 -50.91
CA VAL A 26 -21.20 51.78 -50.98
C VAL A 26 -20.55 52.25 -49.67
N GLY A 27 -20.98 53.38 -49.10
CA GLY A 27 -20.51 53.86 -47.80
C GLY A 27 -20.81 52.87 -46.67
N MET A 28 -22.02 52.28 -46.64
CA MET A 28 -22.39 51.25 -45.68
C MET A 28 -21.58 49.97 -45.86
N LEU A 29 -21.35 49.52 -47.10
CA LEU A 29 -20.51 48.35 -47.39
C LEU A 29 -19.05 48.57 -46.98
N ILE A 30 -18.52 49.78 -47.16
CA ILE A 30 -17.19 50.15 -46.68
C ILE A 30 -17.13 50.12 -45.15
N LEU A 31 -18.14 50.65 -44.46
CA LEU A 31 -18.21 50.61 -42.99
C LEU A 31 -18.32 49.17 -42.46
N ILE A 32 -19.12 48.32 -43.09
CA ILE A 32 -19.21 46.89 -42.76
C ILE A 32 -17.88 46.19 -43.04
N GLY A 33 -17.22 46.50 -44.16
CA GLY A 33 -15.90 45.94 -44.49
C GLY A 33 -14.82 46.35 -43.49
N LEU A 34 -14.79 47.61 -43.06
CA LEU A 34 -13.87 48.10 -42.03
C LEU A 34 -14.14 47.46 -40.66
N ALA A 35 -15.42 47.32 -40.28
CA ALA A 35 -15.80 46.64 -39.05
C ALA A 35 -15.43 45.15 -39.08
N ALA A 36 -15.60 44.47 -40.22
CA ALA A 36 -15.21 43.07 -40.38
C ALA A 36 -13.69 42.87 -40.31
N ILE A 37 -12.90 43.78 -40.87
CA ILE A 37 -11.43 43.74 -40.76
C ILE A 37 -10.99 43.95 -39.31
N SER A 38 -11.54 44.96 -38.62
CA SER A 38 -11.26 45.20 -37.20
C SER A 38 -11.60 43.98 -36.35
N MET A 39 -12.76 43.37 -36.58
CA MET A 39 -13.17 42.16 -35.86
C MET A 39 -12.24 40.97 -36.16
N THR A 40 -11.76 40.85 -37.40
CA THR A 40 -10.78 39.81 -37.78
C THR A 40 -9.43 40.05 -37.10
N ASP A 41 -8.95 41.29 -37.04
CA ASP A 41 -7.71 41.64 -36.36
C ASP A 41 -7.81 41.36 -34.85
N ASP A 42 -8.96 41.68 -34.24
CA ASP A 42 -9.26 41.36 -32.84
C ASP A 42 -9.28 39.84 -32.61
N GLU A 43 -9.97 39.06 -33.46
CA GLU A 43 -10.00 37.59 -33.36
C GLU A 43 -8.61 36.96 -33.53
N VAL A 44 -7.80 37.45 -34.47
CA VAL A 44 -6.42 36.99 -34.67
C VAL A 44 -5.55 37.32 -33.45
N SER A 45 -5.71 38.50 -32.85
CA SER A 45 -4.99 38.87 -31.64
C SER A 45 -5.41 38.01 -30.44
N ILE A 46 -6.71 37.76 -30.26
CA ILE A 46 -7.22 36.91 -29.17
C ILE A 46 -6.68 35.49 -29.32
N ALA A 47 -6.78 34.90 -30.50
CA ALA A 47 -6.27 33.55 -30.77
C ALA A 47 -4.74 33.48 -30.62
N GLY A 48 -4.02 34.55 -30.97
CA GLY A 48 -2.58 34.66 -30.79
C GLY A 48 -2.17 34.66 -29.31
N ASN A 49 -2.88 35.44 -28.49
CA ASN A 49 -2.65 35.52 -27.05
C ASN A 49 -3.01 34.20 -26.34
N GLU A 50 -4.14 33.58 -26.71
CA GLU A 50 -4.54 32.27 -26.17
C GLU A 50 -3.50 31.20 -26.48
N LEU A 51 -2.93 31.20 -27.69
CA LEU A 51 -1.85 30.29 -28.05
C LEU A 51 -0.58 30.51 -27.21
N GLN A 52 -0.20 31.76 -26.94
CA GLN A 52 0.97 32.05 -26.12
C GLN A 52 0.76 31.73 -24.64
N GLU A 53 -0.45 31.98 -24.13
CA GLU A 53 -0.86 31.58 -22.78
C GLU A 53 -0.80 30.06 -22.63
N MET A 54 -1.37 29.29 -23.56
CA MET A 54 -1.27 27.82 -23.53
C MET A 54 0.19 27.35 -23.52
N ARG A 55 1.08 28.01 -24.27
CA ARG A 55 2.51 27.68 -24.24
C ARG A 55 3.14 27.94 -22.88
N ALA A 56 2.83 29.08 -22.25
CA ALA A 56 3.27 29.41 -20.91
C ALA A 56 2.69 28.44 -19.88
N PHE A 57 1.41 28.07 -19.99
CA PHE A 57 0.76 27.08 -19.14
C PHE A 57 1.49 25.73 -19.16
N TYR A 58 1.71 25.14 -20.34
CA TYR A 58 2.43 23.87 -20.45
C TYR A 58 3.90 23.98 -20.01
N ALA A 59 4.53 25.14 -20.19
CA ALA A 59 5.89 25.38 -19.72
C ALA A 59 5.95 25.48 -18.19
N ALA A 60 5.00 26.14 -17.55
CA ALA A 60 4.88 26.21 -16.09
C ALA A 60 4.57 24.82 -15.50
N GLU A 61 3.67 24.06 -16.12
CA GLU A 61 3.37 22.67 -15.74
C GLU A 61 4.63 21.79 -15.81
N ALA A 62 5.42 21.89 -16.88
CA ALA A 62 6.68 21.15 -17.00
C ALA A 62 7.68 21.50 -15.88
N GLY A 63 7.73 22.76 -15.43
CA GLY A 63 8.55 23.17 -14.28
C GLY A 63 8.11 22.51 -12.97
N LEU A 64 6.80 22.43 -12.74
CA LEU A 64 6.23 21.74 -11.57
C LEU A 64 6.53 20.23 -11.60
N GLU A 65 6.29 19.57 -12.73
CA GLU A 65 6.52 18.13 -12.88
C GLU A 65 8.01 17.77 -12.75
N ARG A 66 8.91 18.62 -13.24
CA ARG A 66 10.37 18.45 -13.04
C ARG A 66 10.75 18.47 -11.56
N ALA A 67 10.24 19.45 -10.82
CA ALA A 67 10.52 19.57 -9.39
C ALA A 67 9.87 18.42 -8.58
N GLY A 68 8.62 18.06 -8.89
CA GLY A 68 7.93 16.93 -8.28
C GLY A 68 8.66 15.60 -8.49
N ALA A 69 9.10 15.32 -9.73
CA ALA A 69 9.85 14.11 -10.06
C ALA A 69 11.21 14.05 -9.33
N ALA A 70 11.90 15.17 -9.19
CA ALA A 70 13.15 15.23 -8.43
C ALA A 70 12.94 14.92 -6.94
N MET A 71 11.87 15.45 -6.33
CA MET A 71 11.52 15.13 -4.94
C MET A 71 11.14 13.65 -4.78
N GLN A 72 10.33 13.11 -5.69
CA GLN A 72 9.95 11.70 -5.66
C GLN A 72 11.19 10.80 -5.75
N ALA A 73 12.12 11.09 -6.67
CA ALA A 73 13.35 10.33 -6.82
C ALA A 73 14.25 10.37 -5.56
N GLU A 74 14.34 11.51 -4.86
CA GLU A 74 15.04 11.59 -3.57
C GLU A 74 14.32 10.75 -2.51
N TYR A 75 13.00 10.82 -2.44
CA TYR A 75 12.21 10.04 -1.48
C TYR A 75 12.32 8.53 -1.72
N ASP A 76 12.31 8.11 -2.99
CA ASP A 76 12.43 6.72 -3.40
C ASP A 76 13.84 6.17 -3.13
N SER A 77 14.88 6.99 -3.28
CA SER A 77 16.27 6.56 -3.06
C SER A 77 16.71 6.59 -1.59
N THR A 78 16.16 7.49 -0.78
CA THR A 78 16.60 7.68 0.62
C THR A 78 15.64 7.08 1.65
N GLY A 79 14.38 6.86 1.28
CA GLY A 79 13.33 6.49 2.23
C GLY A 79 12.95 7.61 3.21
N MET A 80 13.57 8.79 3.09
CA MET A 80 13.39 9.91 4.00
C MET A 80 12.82 11.12 3.26
N PRO A 81 11.96 11.94 3.91
CA PRO A 81 11.43 13.15 3.29
C PRO A 81 12.53 14.00 2.64
N PRO A 82 12.33 14.49 1.40
CA PRO A 82 13.34 15.23 0.66
C PRO A 82 13.90 16.41 1.46
N THR A 83 15.23 16.50 1.48
CA THR A 83 15.96 17.58 2.15
C THR A 83 16.50 18.59 1.15
N VAL A 84 16.70 18.18 -0.10
CA VAL A 84 17.12 19.07 -1.18
C VAL A 84 15.87 19.56 -1.91
N LEU A 85 15.51 20.83 -1.68
CA LEU A 85 14.33 21.43 -2.30
C LEU A 85 14.65 21.88 -3.75
N PRO A 86 14.03 21.27 -4.79
CA PRO A 86 14.32 21.62 -6.16
C PRO A 86 13.94 23.07 -6.48
N SER A 87 14.82 23.77 -7.18
CA SER A 87 14.55 25.09 -7.75
C SER A 87 15.41 25.31 -8.97
N GLY A 88 14.94 26.13 -9.91
CA GLY A 88 15.70 26.38 -11.12
C GLY A 88 14.97 27.21 -12.16
N THR A 89 15.66 27.42 -13.27
CA THR A 89 15.15 28.11 -14.46
C THR A 89 15.29 27.21 -15.68
N ASP A 90 14.36 27.26 -16.61
CA ASP A 90 14.39 26.54 -17.88
C ASP A 90 13.80 27.38 -19.02
N SER A 91 13.95 26.93 -20.26
CA SER A 91 13.27 27.52 -21.41
C SER A 91 12.58 26.45 -22.23
N LEU A 92 11.25 26.49 -22.28
CA LEU A 92 10.42 25.52 -22.98
C LEU A 92 9.32 26.26 -23.74
N ASN A 93 8.99 25.82 -24.96
CA ASN A 93 7.92 26.41 -25.78
C ASN A 93 8.03 27.93 -26.00
N ASN A 94 9.27 28.45 -26.07
CA ASN A 94 9.55 29.89 -26.13
C ASN A 94 9.04 30.68 -24.91
N ALA A 95 8.90 30.01 -23.77
CA ALA A 95 8.68 30.62 -22.47
C ALA A 95 9.89 30.38 -21.57
N GLU A 96 10.24 31.39 -20.77
CA GLU A 96 11.19 31.24 -19.65
C GLU A 96 10.41 30.75 -18.44
N VAL A 97 10.89 29.69 -17.79
CA VAL A 97 10.24 29.03 -16.66
C VAL A 97 11.12 29.19 -15.43
N VAL A 98 10.54 29.56 -14.30
CA VAL A 98 11.19 29.59 -12.99
C VAL A 98 10.36 28.78 -12.02
N TYR A 99 10.95 27.78 -11.39
CA TYR A 99 10.27 26.94 -10.40
C TYR A 99 11.01 26.90 -9.08
N THR A 100 10.25 26.78 -7.99
CA THR A 100 10.76 26.76 -6.61
C THR A 100 9.92 25.83 -5.74
N THR A 101 10.59 25.06 -4.89
CA THR A 101 9.96 24.24 -3.85
C THR A 101 10.17 24.84 -2.47
N THR A 102 9.13 24.83 -1.64
CA THR A 102 9.16 25.23 -0.22
C THR A 102 8.75 24.09 0.69
N ASP A 103 9.40 24.02 1.85
CA ASP A 103 9.03 23.15 2.96
C ASP A 103 7.97 23.86 3.83
N ASP A 104 6.81 23.21 4.03
CA ASP A 104 5.65 23.81 4.72
C ASP A 104 5.66 23.59 6.25
N GLY A 105 6.78 23.13 6.82
CA GLY A 105 7.00 23.02 8.26
C GLY A 105 7.24 21.59 8.75
N PRO A 106 7.32 21.35 10.07
CA PRO A 106 7.65 20.04 10.61
C PRO A 106 6.60 18.97 10.25
N ALA A 107 7.02 17.70 10.22
CA ALA A 107 6.09 16.59 9.99
C ALA A 107 5.06 16.48 11.13
N THR A 108 3.81 16.15 10.79
CA THR A 108 2.68 16.08 11.72
C THR A 108 1.94 14.75 11.59
N GLN A 109 1.47 14.20 12.71
CA GLN A 109 0.57 13.04 12.71
C GLN A 109 -0.85 13.49 12.31
N ARG A 110 -1.40 12.92 11.24
CA ARG A 110 -2.78 13.16 10.79
C ARG A 110 -3.28 12.08 9.86
N GLU A 111 -4.59 12.06 9.61
CA GLU A 111 -5.17 11.24 8.54
C GLU A 111 -4.85 11.82 7.16
N LEU A 112 -4.59 10.93 6.20
CA LEU A 112 -4.53 11.27 4.79
C LEU A 112 -5.94 11.60 4.27
N THR A 113 -6.05 12.57 3.36
CA THR A 113 -7.34 13.08 2.89
C THR A 113 -7.62 12.81 1.42
N VAL A 114 -6.66 12.23 0.70
CA VAL A 114 -6.73 12.04 -0.75
C VAL A 114 -6.46 10.60 -1.16
N GLY A 115 -7.01 10.21 -2.32
CA GLY A 115 -6.74 8.91 -2.95
C GLY A 115 -7.28 7.70 -2.20
N THR A 116 -6.76 6.53 -2.58
CA THR A 116 -7.10 5.22 -2.01
C THR A 116 -6.58 5.02 -0.59
N LEU A 117 -5.75 5.92 -0.08
CA LEU A 117 -5.19 5.90 1.27
C LEU A 117 -5.89 6.89 2.22
N ALA A 118 -6.87 7.65 1.72
CA ALA A 118 -7.65 8.58 2.55
C ALA A 118 -8.27 7.88 3.77
N GLY A 119 -8.13 8.47 4.95
CA GLY A 119 -8.56 7.93 6.24
C GLY A 119 -7.52 7.08 6.96
N LEU A 120 -6.33 6.84 6.38
CA LEU A 120 -5.21 6.23 7.09
C LEU A 120 -4.45 7.29 7.89
N HIS A 121 -4.11 6.98 9.14
CA HIS A 121 -3.22 7.80 9.95
C HIS A 121 -1.79 7.69 9.42
N ALA A 122 -1.08 8.80 9.40
CA ALA A 122 0.30 8.85 8.93
C ALA A 122 1.08 9.99 9.59
N GLN A 123 2.41 9.84 9.63
CA GLN A 123 3.30 10.97 9.82
C GLN A 123 3.51 11.67 8.47
N VAL A 124 3.00 12.89 8.32
CA VAL A 124 2.96 13.60 7.04
C VAL A 124 3.86 14.82 7.06
N LYS A 125 4.63 15.01 5.99
CA LYS A 125 5.42 16.20 5.69
C LYS A 125 4.90 16.82 4.38
N SER A 126 4.66 18.13 4.39
CA SER A 126 4.06 18.85 3.27
C SER A 126 5.06 19.78 2.59
N PHE A 127 4.92 19.89 1.26
CA PHE A 127 5.72 20.75 0.41
C PHE A 127 4.83 21.48 -0.59
N SER A 128 5.22 22.71 -0.90
CA SER A 128 4.55 23.54 -1.91
C SER A 128 5.53 23.89 -3.03
N LEU A 129 5.08 23.75 -4.27
CA LEU A 129 5.83 24.07 -5.48
C LEU A 129 5.12 25.20 -6.19
N THR A 130 5.91 26.14 -6.70
CA THR A 130 5.44 27.21 -7.57
C THR A 130 6.27 27.21 -8.84
N SER A 131 5.62 27.39 -9.99
CA SER A 131 6.25 27.53 -11.29
C SER A 131 5.65 28.70 -12.04
N ILE A 132 6.49 29.58 -12.53
CA ILE A 132 6.13 30.78 -13.29
C ILE A 132 6.72 30.64 -14.68
N ALA A 133 5.88 30.70 -15.71
CA ALA A 133 6.33 30.76 -17.09
C ALA A 133 5.96 32.08 -17.74
N ILE A 134 6.89 32.68 -18.48
CA ILE A 134 6.70 33.94 -19.21
C ILE A 134 7.01 33.71 -20.69
N ASN A 135 6.03 33.93 -21.57
CA ASN A 135 6.19 33.77 -23.01
C ASN A 135 7.05 34.89 -23.61
N GLY A 136 8.01 34.53 -24.46
CA GLY A 136 8.92 35.49 -25.09
C GLY A 136 8.32 36.36 -26.20
N VAL A 137 7.06 36.13 -26.63
CA VAL A 137 6.40 36.88 -27.72
C VAL A 137 5.56 38.03 -27.18
N ASP A 138 4.58 37.72 -26.34
CA ASP A 138 3.58 38.66 -25.83
C ASP A 138 3.66 38.86 -24.31
N GLN A 139 4.69 38.30 -23.67
CA GLN A 139 4.89 38.35 -22.21
C GLN A 139 3.71 37.76 -21.43
N ALA A 140 2.92 36.86 -22.04
CA ALA A 140 1.91 36.09 -21.32
C ALA A 140 2.59 35.32 -20.18
N LYS A 141 2.18 35.63 -18.95
CA LYS A 141 2.70 35.05 -17.72
C LYS A 141 1.64 34.12 -17.14
N VAL A 142 2.03 32.88 -16.87
CA VAL A 142 1.22 31.89 -16.16
C VAL A 142 1.96 31.46 -14.91
N GLU A 143 1.28 31.53 -13.78
CA GLU A 143 1.76 31.03 -12.49
C GLU A 143 0.91 29.84 -12.06
N MET A 144 1.58 28.74 -11.71
CA MET A 144 0.97 27.51 -11.26
C MET A 144 1.60 27.08 -9.95
N SER A 145 0.81 26.42 -9.12
CA SER A 145 1.30 25.81 -7.90
C SER A 145 0.75 24.41 -7.70
N GLN A 146 1.53 23.61 -6.99
CA GLN A 146 1.24 22.22 -6.69
C GLN A 146 1.65 21.95 -5.25
N SER A 147 0.85 21.17 -4.53
CA SER A 147 1.23 20.69 -3.21
C SER A 147 1.40 19.18 -3.23
N PHE A 148 2.42 18.72 -2.52
CA PHE A 148 2.68 17.30 -2.33
C PHE A 148 2.94 16.99 -0.86
N GLU A 149 2.71 15.72 -0.54
CA GLU A 149 2.97 15.17 0.77
C GLU A 149 3.87 13.94 0.64
N THR A 150 4.86 13.85 1.52
CA THR A 150 5.43 12.56 1.89
C THR A 150 4.77 12.09 3.18
N ALA A 151 4.43 10.81 3.23
CA ALA A 151 3.80 10.23 4.40
C ALA A 151 4.39 8.86 4.75
N LEU A 152 4.47 8.59 6.05
CA LEU A 152 4.76 7.28 6.62
C LEU A 152 3.47 6.72 7.22
N VAL A 153 2.91 5.70 6.58
CA VAL A 153 1.66 5.05 6.97
C VAL A 153 1.98 3.74 7.70
N PRO A 154 1.62 3.58 8.99
CA PRO A 154 1.72 2.29 9.67
C PRO A 154 1.07 1.15 8.88
N ILE A 155 1.86 0.13 8.55
CA ILE A 155 1.47 -0.95 7.63
C ILE A 155 0.34 -1.82 8.20
N PHE A 156 0.21 -1.87 9.53
CA PHE A 156 -0.85 -2.63 10.18
C PHE A 156 -2.25 -1.99 10.10
N GLN A 157 -2.40 -0.82 9.47
CA GLN A 157 -3.72 -0.28 9.12
C GLN A 157 -4.36 -0.97 7.90
N PHE A 158 -3.64 -1.88 7.24
CA PHE A 158 -4.17 -2.75 6.20
C PHE A 158 -4.62 -4.07 6.84
N ALA A 159 -5.76 -4.62 6.42
CA ALA A 159 -6.15 -5.97 6.84
C ALA A 159 -5.24 -7.03 6.22
N VAL A 160 -4.95 -6.87 4.93
CA VAL A 160 -4.05 -7.72 4.17
C VAL A 160 -3.14 -6.83 3.33
N PHE A 161 -1.83 -6.98 3.47
CA PHE A 161 -0.83 -6.25 2.69
C PHE A 161 0.21 -7.23 2.15
N TYR A 162 0.41 -7.23 0.84
CA TYR A 162 1.42 -8.05 0.19
C TYR A 162 2.44 -7.16 -0.54
N GLY A 163 3.73 -7.44 -0.35
CA GLY A 163 4.83 -6.81 -1.07
C GLY A 163 5.10 -7.43 -2.43
N GLN A 164 4.51 -8.58 -2.73
CA GLN A 164 4.50 -9.22 -4.05
C GLN A 164 3.06 -9.60 -4.45
N ASP A 165 2.88 -10.60 -5.31
CA ASP A 165 1.55 -11.09 -5.70
C ASP A 165 0.74 -11.64 -4.51
N LEU A 166 -0.52 -11.22 -4.41
CA LEU A 166 -1.49 -11.71 -3.43
C LEU A 166 -2.38 -12.79 -4.05
N GLU A 167 -2.47 -13.95 -3.41
CA GLU A 167 -3.40 -15.02 -3.79
C GLU A 167 -4.45 -15.25 -2.68
N ILE A 168 -5.73 -15.08 -3.01
CA ILE A 168 -6.86 -15.36 -2.11
C ILE A 168 -7.73 -16.46 -2.73
N ASP A 169 -7.53 -17.69 -2.24
CA ASP A 169 -8.25 -18.89 -2.68
C ASP A 169 -8.89 -19.66 -1.51
N PRO A 170 -9.87 -19.07 -0.80
CA PRO A 170 -10.51 -19.74 0.32
C PRO A 170 -11.51 -20.79 -0.18
N GLY A 171 -11.46 -21.98 0.43
CA GLY A 171 -12.51 -22.99 0.29
C GLY A 171 -13.85 -22.53 0.90
N PRO A 172 -13.91 -22.24 2.22
CA PRO A 172 -15.09 -21.69 2.89
C PRO A 172 -15.31 -20.19 2.62
N ASN A 173 -16.42 -19.63 3.12
CA ASN A 173 -16.63 -18.18 3.11
C ASN A 173 -15.51 -17.46 3.88
N MET A 174 -15.05 -16.33 3.36
CA MET A 174 -14.05 -15.47 3.99
C MET A 174 -14.51 -14.01 3.91
N SER A 175 -14.35 -13.27 5.00
CA SER A 175 -14.69 -11.85 5.06
C SER A 175 -13.52 -11.02 5.55
N LEU A 176 -13.19 -9.96 4.84
CA LEU A 176 -12.12 -9.02 5.16
C LEU A 176 -12.72 -7.62 5.33
N ILE A 177 -12.67 -7.09 6.55
CA ILE A 177 -13.34 -5.82 6.87
C ILE A 177 -12.46 -4.58 6.65
N GLY A 178 -11.12 -4.75 6.67
CA GLY A 178 -10.17 -3.66 6.43
C GLY A 178 -9.64 -3.64 4.99
N ARG A 179 -8.65 -2.78 4.73
CA ARG A 179 -8.08 -2.58 3.38
C ARG A 179 -7.25 -3.79 2.94
N VAL A 180 -7.28 -4.08 1.64
CA VAL A 180 -6.48 -5.13 1.00
C VAL A 180 -5.58 -4.49 -0.05
N HIS A 181 -4.27 -4.72 0.04
CA HIS A 181 -3.29 -4.19 -0.89
C HIS A 181 -2.29 -5.26 -1.36
N SER A 182 -1.83 -5.13 -2.60
CA SER A 182 -0.75 -5.92 -3.21
C SER A 182 0.20 -5.00 -3.99
N ASN A 183 1.49 -5.05 -3.71
CA ASN A 183 2.54 -4.46 -4.55
C ASN A 183 2.83 -5.31 -5.81
N GLY A 184 2.13 -6.45 -5.99
CA GLY A 184 2.12 -7.21 -7.23
C GLY A 184 0.71 -7.32 -7.82
N ASN A 185 0.47 -8.40 -8.54
CA ASN A 185 -0.87 -8.79 -8.97
C ASN A 185 -1.70 -9.31 -7.78
N MET A 186 -3.02 -9.32 -7.93
CA MET A 186 -3.96 -9.88 -6.97
C MET A 186 -4.83 -10.91 -7.66
N TYR A 187 -4.72 -12.17 -7.24
CA TYR A 187 -5.43 -13.32 -7.79
C TYR A 187 -6.53 -13.75 -6.83
N LEU A 188 -7.78 -13.66 -7.29
CA LEU A 188 -8.97 -13.94 -6.49
C LEU A 188 -9.70 -15.18 -7.05
N ASN A 189 -9.58 -16.32 -6.37
CA ASN A 189 -10.14 -17.59 -6.82
C ASN A 189 -10.95 -18.33 -5.74
N PRO A 190 -11.93 -17.72 -5.06
CA PRO A 190 -12.60 -18.38 -3.95
C PRO A 190 -13.52 -19.52 -4.42
N ALA A 191 -13.63 -20.61 -3.64
CA ALA A 191 -14.63 -21.66 -3.86
C ALA A 191 -16.02 -21.29 -3.33
N SER A 192 -16.06 -20.52 -2.24
CA SER A 192 -17.28 -19.92 -1.67
C SER A 192 -17.23 -18.39 -1.75
N ASN A 193 -17.98 -17.64 -0.94
CA ASN A 193 -17.95 -16.18 -1.04
C ASN A 193 -16.70 -15.58 -0.36
N LEU A 194 -16.01 -14.71 -1.07
CA LEU A 194 -15.04 -13.74 -0.52
C LEU A 194 -15.73 -12.38 -0.42
N THR A 195 -15.86 -11.82 0.77
CA THR A 195 -16.40 -10.48 1.01
C THR A 195 -15.32 -9.51 1.48
N MET A 196 -15.26 -8.31 0.89
CA MET A 196 -14.32 -7.25 1.26
C MET A 196 -15.07 -5.93 1.48
N ASP A 197 -14.84 -5.27 2.61
CA ASP A 197 -15.65 -4.12 3.03
C ASP A 197 -15.04 -2.76 2.70
N SER A 198 -13.74 -2.75 2.42
CA SER A 198 -12.93 -1.55 2.26
C SER A 198 -12.23 -1.54 0.90
N TYR A 199 -11.23 -0.66 0.75
CA TYR A 199 -10.43 -0.54 -0.46
C TYR A 199 -9.69 -1.85 -0.78
N VAL A 200 -9.71 -2.22 -2.06
CA VAL A 200 -9.00 -3.37 -2.64
C VAL A 200 -8.11 -2.81 -3.75
N THR A 201 -6.80 -2.86 -3.53
CA THR A 201 -5.83 -2.18 -4.39
C THR A 201 -4.69 -3.10 -4.79
N ALA A 202 -4.17 -2.92 -6.00
CA ALA A 202 -2.96 -3.59 -6.47
C ALA A 202 -2.11 -2.60 -7.27
N SER A 203 -0.77 -2.63 -7.14
CA SER A 203 0.09 -1.91 -8.10
C SER A 203 0.18 -2.65 -9.44
N GLY A 204 0.01 -3.98 -9.42
CA GLY A 204 -0.19 -4.82 -10.60
C GLY A 204 -1.67 -4.97 -10.96
N LYS A 205 -2.04 -6.11 -11.53
CA LYS A 205 -3.41 -6.41 -11.98
C LYS A 205 -4.26 -7.02 -10.88
N ILE A 206 -5.54 -6.68 -10.83
CA ILE A 206 -6.54 -7.47 -10.09
C ILE A 206 -7.19 -8.45 -11.07
N LEU A 207 -7.14 -9.75 -10.76
CA LEU A 207 -7.55 -10.84 -11.64
C LEU A 207 -8.45 -11.85 -10.91
N VAL A 208 -9.49 -12.31 -11.59
CA VAL A 208 -10.35 -13.40 -11.11
C VAL A 208 -9.85 -14.73 -11.65
N GLY A 209 -9.24 -15.52 -10.80
CA GLY A 209 -8.59 -16.79 -11.15
C GLY A 209 -7.38 -17.07 -10.26
N ALA A 210 -6.79 -18.25 -10.42
CA ALA A 210 -5.57 -18.63 -9.71
C ALA A 210 -4.32 -18.07 -10.42
N LYS A 211 -3.27 -17.78 -9.66
CA LYS A 211 -1.92 -17.56 -10.21
C LYS A 211 -1.33 -18.87 -10.75
N GLY A 212 -1.54 -19.94 -9.99
CA GLY A 212 -1.06 -21.30 -10.30
C GLY A 212 -1.94 -22.04 -11.32
N SER A 213 -1.82 -23.36 -11.34
CA SER A 213 -2.57 -24.24 -12.26
C SER A 213 -3.99 -24.56 -11.79
N ASP A 214 -4.43 -23.97 -10.69
CA ASP A 214 -5.73 -24.26 -10.10
C ASP A 214 -6.88 -23.82 -11.04
N PRO A 215 -7.92 -24.64 -11.22
CA PRO A 215 -9.04 -24.26 -12.05
C PRO A 215 -9.79 -23.07 -11.44
N LEU A 216 -10.45 -22.28 -12.30
CA LEU A 216 -11.34 -21.22 -11.86
C LEU A 216 -12.46 -21.79 -10.98
N LYS A 217 -12.61 -21.24 -9.78
CA LYS A 217 -13.58 -21.66 -8.78
C LYS A 217 -14.88 -20.83 -8.86
N SER A 218 -15.99 -21.42 -8.39
CA SER A 218 -17.35 -20.87 -8.56
C SER A 218 -17.74 -19.78 -7.56
N GLY A 219 -16.90 -19.49 -6.58
CA GLY A 219 -17.21 -18.53 -5.51
C GLY A 219 -17.39 -17.11 -6.02
N ASN A 220 -18.19 -16.30 -5.30
CA ASN A 220 -18.36 -14.89 -5.59
C ASN A 220 -17.30 -14.05 -4.90
N ILE A 221 -16.90 -12.96 -5.55
CA ILE A 221 -16.03 -11.93 -4.98
C ILE A 221 -16.88 -10.68 -4.84
N LEU A 222 -17.16 -10.30 -3.61
CA LEU A 222 -18.15 -9.29 -3.24
C LEU A 222 -17.45 -8.14 -2.52
N ILE A 223 -17.46 -6.95 -3.09
CA ILE A 223 -16.78 -5.77 -2.53
C ILE A 223 -17.82 -4.68 -2.25
N LYS A 224 -17.73 -4.03 -1.08
CA LYS A 224 -18.65 -2.93 -0.74
C LYS A 224 -18.39 -1.69 -1.57
N ASP A 225 -19.43 -1.19 -2.23
CA ASP A 225 -19.46 0.15 -2.82
C ASP A 225 -19.41 1.26 -1.74
N PRO A 226 -19.26 2.55 -2.10
CA PRO A 226 -19.26 3.64 -1.13
C PRO A 226 -20.58 3.79 -0.35
N SER A 227 -21.68 3.21 -0.84
CA SER A 227 -22.98 3.19 -0.17
C SER A 227 -23.12 2.03 0.83
N GLY A 228 -22.13 1.15 0.93
CA GLY A 228 -22.09 0.00 1.82
C GLY A 228 -22.75 -1.28 1.26
N ASN A 229 -23.11 -1.31 -0.02
CA ASN A 229 -23.71 -2.48 -0.66
C ASN A 229 -22.63 -3.39 -1.27
N TYR A 230 -22.76 -4.70 -1.11
CA TYR A 230 -21.88 -5.65 -1.80
C TYR A 230 -22.19 -5.73 -3.29
N VAL A 231 -21.17 -5.51 -4.11
CA VAL A 231 -21.20 -5.62 -5.56
C VAL A 231 -20.23 -6.72 -6.00
N THR A 232 -20.68 -7.62 -6.87
CA THR A 232 -19.91 -8.80 -7.33
C THR A 232 -19.02 -8.45 -8.52
N MET A 233 -17.78 -8.97 -8.55
CA MET A 233 -16.93 -8.93 -9.76
C MET A 233 -17.46 -9.82 -10.89
N LYS A 234 -18.33 -10.80 -10.58
CA LYS A 234 -18.95 -11.71 -11.57
C LYS A 234 -20.40 -11.30 -11.79
N GLN A 235 -20.69 -10.44 -12.77
CA GLN A 235 -22.04 -9.90 -13.03
C GLN A 235 -22.51 -10.19 -14.46
N GLY A 236 -23.74 -10.68 -14.61
CA GLY A 236 -24.38 -10.84 -15.93
C GLY A 236 -23.69 -11.84 -16.86
N GLY A 237 -22.87 -12.75 -16.32
CA GLY A 237 -22.04 -13.68 -17.10
C GLY A 237 -20.67 -13.14 -17.49
N ASN A 238 -20.37 -11.89 -17.15
CA ASN A 238 -19.06 -11.26 -17.33
C ASN A 238 -18.26 -11.28 -16.02
N THR A 239 -16.95 -11.24 -16.16
CA THR A 239 -15.99 -10.96 -15.08
C THR A 239 -15.49 -9.53 -15.27
N TYR A 240 -15.58 -8.73 -14.21
CA TYR A 240 -15.07 -7.36 -14.15
C TYR A 240 -13.78 -7.39 -13.33
N ASP A 241 -12.67 -7.56 -14.04
CA ASP A 241 -11.29 -7.51 -13.56
C ASP A 241 -10.41 -6.83 -14.62
N ASN A 242 -9.10 -6.82 -14.43
CA ASN A 242 -8.16 -6.12 -15.30
C ASN A 242 -8.28 -6.50 -16.80
N ASP A 243 -8.67 -7.74 -17.11
CA ASP A 243 -8.77 -8.22 -18.49
C ASP A 243 -10.09 -7.80 -19.18
N HIS A 244 -11.01 -7.16 -18.46
CA HIS A 244 -12.23 -6.60 -19.04
C HIS A 244 -11.91 -5.35 -19.90
N PRO A 245 -12.42 -5.24 -21.15
CA PRO A 245 -12.10 -4.11 -22.04
C PRO A 245 -12.40 -2.72 -21.46
N ASP A 246 -13.44 -2.63 -20.64
CA ASP A 246 -13.88 -1.39 -19.98
C ASP A 246 -13.50 -1.36 -18.48
N TRP A 247 -12.41 -2.03 -18.09
CA TRP A 247 -12.07 -2.24 -16.68
C TRP A 247 -12.02 -0.94 -15.85
N TYR A 248 -11.33 0.10 -16.32
CA TYR A 248 -11.23 1.38 -15.61
C TYR A 248 -12.62 1.98 -15.32
N ASP A 249 -13.44 2.15 -16.36
CA ASP A 249 -14.77 2.77 -16.23
C ASP A 249 -15.73 1.89 -15.41
N SER A 250 -15.70 0.58 -15.63
CA SER A 250 -16.56 -0.36 -14.90
C SER A 250 -16.20 -0.43 -13.42
N SER A 251 -14.90 -0.44 -13.07
CA SER A 251 -14.47 -0.44 -11.68
C SER A 251 -14.89 0.82 -10.93
N VAL A 252 -14.67 1.99 -11.54
CA VAL A 252 -15.09 3.28 -10.99
C VAL A 252 -16.62 3.34 -10.82
N SER A 253 -17.37 2.86 -11.81
CA SER A 253 -18.84 2.84 -11.76
C SER A 253 -19.39 1.89 -10.69
N MET A 254 -18.80 0.70 -10.54
CA MET A 254 -19.30 -0.35 -9.65
C MET A 254 -18.90 -0.13 -8.19
N TRP A 255 -17.68 0.36 -7.94
CA TRP A 255 -17.13 0.47 -6.58
C TRP A 255 -16.68 1.87 -6.19
N GLY A 256 -16.94 2.89 -7.02
CA GLY A 256 -16.71 4.29 -6.68
C GLY A 256 -15.25 4.60 -6.31
N GLY A 257 -14.30 3.93 -6.97
CA GLY A 257 -12.86 4.10 -6.72
C GLY A 257 -12.31 3.27 -5.55
N ARG A 258 -13.05 2.32 -4.99
CA ARG A 258 -12.54 1.40 -3.96
C ARG A 258 -11.74 0.23 -4.51
N VAL A 259 -11.96 -0.13 -5.77
CA VAL A 259 -11.24 -1.21 -6.45
C VAL A 259 -10.35 -0.56 -7.50
N GLN A 260 -9.04 -0.62 -7.31
CA GLN A 260 -8.09 0.05 -8.20
C GLN A 260 -6.85 -0.81 -8.38
N ASP A 261 -6.31 -0.83 -9.59
CA ASP A 261 -5.13 -1.61 -9.96
C ASP A 261 -4.20 -0.76 -10.85
N GLU A 262 -3.25 -1.37 -11.56
CA GLU A 262 -2.34 -0.68 -12.48
C GLU A 262 -3.06 0.25 -13.48
N ALA A 263 -4.26 -0.11 -13.95
CA ALA A 263 -5.01 0.69 -14.92
C ALA A 263 -5.50 2.03 -14.34
N HIS A 264 -5.47 2.15 -13.02
CA HIS A 264 -5.84 3.33 -12.26
C HIS A 264 -4.62 4.14 -11.79
N GLY A 265 -3.41 3.72 -12.15
CA GLY A 265 -2.16 4.35 -11.72
C GLY A 265 -1.78 4.06 -10.26
N GLN A 266 -2.25 2.94 -9.69
CA GLN A 266 -1.80 2.51 -8.37
C GLN A 266 -0.32 2.12 -8.42
N GLY A 267 0.47 2.69 -7.50
CA GLY A 267 1.89 2.36 -7.34
C GLY A 267 2.13 1.44 -6.15
N GLU A 268 3.35 0.92 -6.05
CA GLU A 268 3.81 0.13 -4.91
C GLU A 268 3.93 0.98 -3.65
N LEU A 269 3.64 0.36 -2.51
CA LEU A 269 3.81 0.94 -1.18
C LEU A 269 5.00 0.26 -0.50
N ASN A 270 6.17 0.88 -0.56
CA ASN A 270 7.42 0.28 -0.08
C ASN A 270 7.77 0.74 1.34
N VAL A 271 8.45 -0.12 2.10
CA VAL A 271 9.00 0.26 3.42
C VAL A 271 10.18 1.22 3.23
N PRO A 272 10.36 2.23 4.10
CA PRO A 272 11.46 3.19 3.99
C PRO A 272 12.76 2.59 4.53
N LEU A 273 13.50 1.87 3.68
CA LEU A 273 14.77 1.25 4.04
C LEU A 273 15.96 2.11 3.60
N SER A 274 17.08 1.92 4.28
CA SER A 274 18.31 2.67 4.07
C SER A 274 19.22 1.97 3.06
N GLY A 275 19.12 2.35 1.79
CA GLY A 275 20.05 1.87 0.75
C GLY A 275 19.82 0.42 0.29
N SER A 276 18.63 -0.12 0.53
CA SER A 276 18.14 -1.41 0.04
C SER A 276 16.65 -1.30 -0.29
N ASP A 277 16.14 -2.09 -1.23
CA ASP A 277 14.69 -2.25 -1.48
C ASP A 277 14.16 -3.59 -0.91
N ASP A 278 15.00 -4.35 -0.19
CA ASP A 278 14.67 -5.66 0.37
C ASP A 278 14.11 -5.55 1.80
N PRO A 279 12.80 -5.73 2.01
CA PRO A 279 12.17 -5.65 3.34
C PRO A 279 12.58 -6.77 4.30
N HIS A 280 13.19 -7.86 3.83
CA HIS A 280 13.70 -8.91 4.73
C HIS A 280 14.76 -8.35 5.70
N LYS A 281 15.47 -7.29 5.30
CA LYS A 281 16.41 -6.53 6.15
C LYS A 281 15.83 -6.07 7.48
N LEU A 282 14.50 -5.94 7.62
CA LEU A 282 13.89 -5.59 8.90
C LEU A 282 14.14 -6.64 9.99
N ILE A 283 14.26 -7.92 9.63
CA ILE A 283 14.41 -9.02 10.60
C ILE A 283 15.83 -9.59 10.66
N GLU A 284 16.70 -9.29 9.70
CA GLU A 284 18.10 -9.71 9.72
C GLU A 284 18.92 -9.05 10.84
N ARG A 285 20.09 -9.61 11.17
CA ARG A 285 21.00 -9.06 12.19
C ARG A 285 21.45 -7.63 11.88
N ALA A 286 21.75 -6.86 12.92
CA ALA A 286 22.16 -5.45 12.83
C ALA A 286 23.52 -5.19 12.17
N THR A 287 24.43 -6.17 12.14
CA THR A 287 25.80 -5.91 11.67
C THR A 287 25.82 -5.60 10.17
N GLY A 288 26.05 -4.33 9.83
CA GLY A 288 26.01 -3.86 8.45
C GLY A 288 24.60 -3.59 7.90
N ASN A 289 23.57 -3.67 8.75
CA ASN A 289 22.17 -3.49 8.39
C ASN A 289 21.50 -2.47 9.34
N PRO A 290 21.39 -1.19 8.95
CA PRO A 290 20.85 -0.14 9.81
C PRO A 290 19.33 -0.25 10.06
N ASP A 291 18.60 -1.00 9.23
CA ASP A 291 17.13 -1.09 9.29
C ASP A 291 16.63 -2.26 10.18
N SER A 292 17.55 -3.08 10.69
CA SER A 292 17.25 -4.22 11.55
C SER A 292 16.48 -3.82 12.82
N TYR A 293 15.45 -4.61 13.16
CA TYR A 293 14.74 -4.49 14.44
C TYR A 293 15.63 -4.82 15.65
N GLU A 294 16.80 -5.45 15.47
CA GLU A 294 17.78 -5.63 16.55
C GLU A 294 18.22 -4.27 17.13
N HIS A 295 18.28 -3.20 16.31
CA HIS A 295 18.58 -1.85 16.78
C HIS A 295 17.46 -1.22 17.63
N LYS A 296 16.23 -1.68 17.41
CA LYS A 296 15.03 -1.21 18.12
C LYS A 296 14.77 -1.99 19.40
N ALA A 297 15.29 -3.21 19.51
CA ALA A 297 15.01 -4.11 20.62
C ALA A 297 15.60 -3.62 21.96
N THR A 298 14.89 -3.95 23.03
CA THR A 298 15.37 -3.79 24.42
C THR A 298 15.50 -5.12 25.16
N LEU A 299 15.11 -6.22 24.51
CA LEU A 299 15.47 -7.59 24.88
C LEU A 299 15.92 -8.28 23.58
N LYS A 300 17.04 -8.99 23.59
CA LYS A 300 17.42 -9.79 22.42
C LYS A 300 18.06 -11.11 22.79
N ILE A 301 17.75 -12.13 22.01
CA ILE A 301 18.34 -13.46 22.10
C ILE A 301 19.10 -13.67 20.79
N VAL A 302 20.43 -13.69 20.87
CA VAL A 302 21.29 -13.86 19.69
C VAL A 302 22.31 -14.94 19.97
N ASP A 303 22.33 -15.98 19.15
CA ASP A 303 23.21 -17.15 19.29
C ASP A 303 23.22 -17.72 20.73
N GLY A 304 22.03 -17.86 21.32
CA GLY A 304 21.85 -18.42 22.67
C GLY A 304 22.23 -17.46 23.81
N ILE A 305 22.66 -16.24 23.51
CA ILE A 305 22.95 -15.19 24.51
C ILE A 305 21.75 -14.27 24.61
N VAL A 306 21.21 -14.11 25.83
CA VAL A 306 20.13 -13.18 26.13
C VAL A 306 20.67 -11.90 26.73
N LEU A 307 20.46 -10.79 26.03
CA LEU A 307 20.81 -9.45 26.45
C LEU A 307 19.54 -8.65 26.72
N GLN A 308 19.41 -8.10 27.93
CA GLN A 308 18.35 -7.17 28.31
C GLN A 308 18.93 -5.77 28.48
N LYS A 309 18.29 -4.77 27.87
CA LYS A 309 18.66 -3.37 28.02
C LYS A 309 18.13 -2.84 29.34
N GLN A 310 19.01 -2.27 30.13
CA GLN A 310 18.68 -1.66 31.42
C GLN A 310 18.20 -0.21 31.23
N GLY A 311 17.56 0.36 32.25
CA GLY A 311 17.03 1.73 32.21
C GLY A 311 18.08 2.83 31.98
N ASP A 312 19.37 2.52 32.22
CA ASP A 312 20.50 3.41 31.91
C ASP A 312 21.03 3.27 30.46
N GLY A 313 20.41 2.38 29.68
CA GLY A 313 20.75 2.10 28.29
C GLY A 313 21.83 1.04 28.09
N THR A 314 22.40 0.47 29.15
CA THR A 314 23.41 -0.59 29.07
C THR A 314 22.79 -1.95 28.79
N TRP A 315 23.53 -2.84 28.11
CA TRP A 315 23.11 -4.23 27.91
C TRP A 315 23.64 -5.10 29.04
N GLN A 316 22.75 -5.89 29.64
CA GLN A 316 23.09 -6.90 30.64
C GLN A 316 22.85 -8.29 30.05
N ASP A 317 23.82 -9.18 30.20
CA ASP A 317 23.63 -10.61 29.94
C ASP A 317 22.83 -11.22 31.08
N VAL A 318 21.62 -11.69 30.74
CA VAL A 318 20.66 -12.30 31.65
C VAL A 318 20.41 -13.78 31.34
N THR A 319 21.21 -14.37 30.44
CA THR A 319 21.03 -15.75 29.94
C THR A 319 20.90 -16.76 31.07
N ALA A 320 21.86 -16.79 31.99
CA ALA A 320 21.86 -17.76 33.08
C ALA A 320 20.68 -17.58 34.04
N ASN A 321 20.21 -16.35 34.23
CA ASN A 321 19.08 -16.07 35.10
C ASN A 321 17.77 -16.50 34.44
N MET A 322 17.55 -16.14 33.16
CA MET A 322 16.34 -16.53 32.44
C MET A 322 16.22 -18.06 32.28
N VAL A 323 17.33 -18.78 32.11
CA VAL A 323 17.33 -20.25 32.15
C VAL A 323 16.99 -20.78 33.55
N ALA A 324 17.57 -20.21 34.60
CA ALA A 324 17.30 -20.63 35.97
C ALA A 324 15.85 -20.38 36.41
N ASP A 325 15.26 -19.28 35.92
CA ASP A 325 13.88 -18.88 36.18
C ASP A 325 12.86 -19.65 35.28
N GLY A 326 13.34 -20.47 34.34
CA GLY A 326 12.50 -21.24 33.43
C GLY A 326 11.84 -20.42 32.33
N VAL A 327 12.33 -19.21 32.07
CA VAL A 327 11.79 -18.28 31.06
C VAL A 327 12.22 -18.68 29.66
N ILE A 328 13.45 -19.16 29.50
CA ILE A 328 13.95 -19.70 28.23
C ILE A 328 14.51 -21.10 28.38
N THR A 329 14.28 -21.93 27.37
CA THR A 329 14.88 -23.26 27.22
C THR A 329 15.29 -23.47 25.77
N TYR A 330 16.52 -23.91 25.54
CA TYR A 330 16.97 -24.35 24.22
C TYR A 330 17.04 -25.88 24.19
N THR A 331 16.46 -26.47 23.15
CA THR A 331 16.60 -27.90 22.85
C THR A 331 16.87 -28.11 21.37
N SER A 332 17.94 -28.83 21.07
CA SER A 332 18.24 -29.33 19.72
C SER A 332 17.26 -30.45 19.33
N ASP A 333 16.82 -30.49 18.08
CA ASP A 333 15.87 -31.48 17.57
C ASP A 333 14.59 -31.63 18.45
N GLU A 334 14.04 -30.52 18.95
CA GLU A 334 12.89 -30.54 19.88
C GLU A 334 11.65 -31.21 19.26
N PHE A 335 11.32 -30.83 18.03
CA PHE A 335 10.19 -31.40 17.30
C PHE A 335 10.42 -31.40 15.79
N TYR A 336 9.68 -32.26 15.09
CA TYR A 336 9.74 -32.37 13.64
C TYR A 336 8.66 -31.50 12.96
N ASP A 337 9.08 -30.56 12.11
CA ASP A 337 8.17 -29.81 11.25
C ASP A 337 7.89 -30.61 9.98
N ALA A 338 6.72 -31.23 9.91
CA ALA A 338 6.35 -32.10 8.79
C ALA A 338 6.07 -31.34 7.47
N ARG A 339 5.98 -30.01 7.48
CA ARG A 339 5.91 -29.21 6.25
C ARG A 339 7.32 -29.01 5.70
N GLU A 340 8.25 -28.58 6.56
CA GLU A 340 9.65 -28.33 6.16
C GLU A 340 10.41 -29.63 5.91
N GLY A 341 10.03 -30.69 6.63
CA GLY A 341 10.72 -31.98 6.58
C GLY A 341 11.95 -32.04 7.46
N GLU A 342 12.09 -31.10 8.40
CA GLU A 342 13.27 -30.86 9.22
C GLU A 342 12.97 -30.99 10.72
N TRP A 343 14.01 -31.28 11.49
CA TRP A 343 13.98 -31.16 12.96
C TRP A 343 14.28 -29.73 13.36
N ILE A 344 13.50 -29.24 14.33
CA ILE A 344 13.55 -27.86 14.78
C ILE A 344 14.42 -27.76 16.02
N ASP A 345 15.46 -26.94 15.92
CA ASP A 345 16.26 -26.50 17.05
C ASP A 345 15.55 -25.33 17.71
N CYS A 346 14.90 -25.61 18.82
CA CYS A 346 13.92 -24.70 19.37
C CYS A 346 14.50 -23.97 20.57
N THR A 347 14.53 -22.64 20.50
CA THR A 347 14.51 -21.81 21.70
C THR A 347 13.06 -21.54 22.06
N GLU A 348 12.64 -22.06 23.20
CA GLU A 348 11.34 -21.77 23.79
C GLU A 348 11.43 -20.55 24.70
N LEU A 349 10.46 -19.64 24.55
CA LEU A 349 10.27 -18.49 25.43
C LEU A 349 8.88 -18.58 26.07
N ASP A 350 8.85 -18.72 27.40
CA ASP A 350 7.64 -18.58 28.19
C ASP A 350 7.33 -17.09 28.39
N VAL A 351 6.25 -16.63 27.75
CA VAL A 351 5.88 -15.22 27.70
C VAL A 351 5.35 -14.73 29.05
N GLU A 352 4.58 -15.55 29.76
CA GLU A 352 4.08 -15.23 31.10
C GLU A 352 5.25 -15.14 32.09
N ALA A 353 6.14 -16.14 32.09
CA ALA A 353 7.31 -16.14 32.96
C ALA A 353 8.28 -14.98 32.64
N MET A 354 8.37 -14.54 31.39
CA MET A 354 9.15 -13.35 31.00
C MET A 354 8.64 -12.09 31.70
N TYR A 355 7.32 -11.89 31.74
CA TYR A 355 6.72 -10.75 32.44
C TYR A 355 6.87 -10.88 33.96
N ASP A 356 6.51 -12.03 34.53
CA ASP A 356 6.52 -12.28 35.97
C ASP A 356 7.91 -12.10 36.61
N ASN A 357 8.98 -12.44 35.86
CA ASN A 357 10.35 -12.31 36.33
C ASN A 357 11.02 -10.99 35.92
N GLY A 358 10.29 -10.06 35.30
CA GLY A 358 10.79 -8.71 34.98
C GLY A 358 11.75 -8.65 33.79
N TYR A 359 11.69 -9.62 32.88
CA TYR A 359 12.53 -9.68 31.68
C TYR A 359 11.89 -9.00 30.46
N ALA A 360 10.67 -8.48 30.59
CA ALA A 360 9.95 -7.82 29.51
C ALA A 360 10.79 -6.70 28.84
N PRO A 361 10.71 -6.56 27.50
CA PRO A 361 11.40 -5.49 26.79
C PRO A 361 10.85 -4.12 27.22
N LEU A 362 11.74 -3.22 27.65
CA LEU A 362 11.40 -1.87 28.14
C LEU A 362 10.57 -1.03 27.17
N ASN A 363 10.73 -1.23 25.87
CA ASN A 363 9.97 -0.53 24.82
C ASN A 363 8.99 -1.45 24.08
N GLY A 364 8.73 -2.65 24.60
CA GLY A 364 7.85 -3.62 23.96
C GLY A 364 8.46 -4.31 22.74
N VAL A 365 9.75 -4.15 22.42
CA VAL A 365 10.39 -4.81 21.28
C VAL A 365 11.43 -5.82 21.73
N MET A 366 11.25 -7.08 21.32
CA MET A 366 12.26 -8.12 21.44
C MET A 366 12.77 -8.59 20.07
N TYR A 367 14.03 -9.01 20.02
CA TYR A 367 14.67 -9.53 18.82
C TYR A 367 15.22 -10.95 19.05
N PHE A 368 15.07 -11.83 18.06
CA PHE A 368 15.61 -13.18 18.06
C PHE A 368 16.36 -13.46 16.76
N SER A 369 17.57 -13.99 16.85
CA SER A 369 18.28 -14.58 15.72
C SER A 369 19.26 -15.63 16.23
N ASP A 370 19.16 -16.84 15.73
CA ASP A 370 19.99 -17.97 16.15
C ASP A 370 20.64 -18.65 14.95
N ASP A 371 21.95 -18.88 15.07
CA ASP A 371 22.79 -19.69 14.17
C ASP A 371 23.86 -20.45 14.99
N ILE A 372 23.56 -20.82 16.25
CA ILE A 372 24.48 -21.52 17.17
C ILE A 372 25.15 -22.75 16.52
N SER A 373 24.48 -23.42 15.59
CA SER A 373 24.88 -24.70 15.04
C SER A 373 25.47 -24.69 13.62
N GLY A 374 25.54 -23.53 12.96
CA GLY A 374 26.26 -23.38 11.69
C GLY A 374 25.58 -24.04 10.48
N GLY A 375 24.31 -23.69 10.25
CA GLY A 375 23.60 -23.93 8.98
C GLY A 375 23.18 -25.38 8.65
N SER A 376 23.45 -26.38 9.50
CA SER A 376 22.96 -27.76 9.30
C SER A 376 21.70 -28.12 10.10
N GLU A 377 21.24 -27.21 10.96
CA GLU A 377 20.05 -27.39 11.80
C GLU A 377 19.04 -26.27 11.49
N PHE A 378 17.78 -26.43 11.90
CA PHE A 378 16.69 -25.50 11.60
C PHE A 378 16.30 -24.72 12.87
N PRO A 379 17.02 -23.63 13.21
CA PRO A 379 16.77 -22.84 14.41
C PRO A 379 15.42 -22.14 14.35
N ALA A 380 14.71 -22.07 15.47
CA ALA A 380 13.44 -21.37 15.57
C ALA A 380 13.15 -20.86 16.98
N LEU A 381 12.28 -19.85 17.05
CA LEU A 381 11.69 -19.36 18.30
C LEU A 381 10.29 -19.95 18.49
N ARG A 382 9.99 -20.53 19.65
CA ARG A 382 8.63 -20.94 20.03
C ARG A 382 8.15 -20.15 21.25
N LEU A 383 7.04 -19.45 21.11
CA LEU A 383 6.38 -18.71 22.19
C LEU A 383 5.37 -19.61 22.92
N LEU A 384 5.54 -19.73 24.23
CA LEU A 384 4.68 -20.50 25.13
C LEU A 384 3.92 -19.57 26.08
N ASN A 385 2.80 -20.05 26.63
CA ASN A 385 2.04 -19.40 27.71
C ASN A 385 1.74 -17.91 27.44
N GLY A 386 1.46 -17.58 26.18
CA GLY A 386 1.21 -16.21 25.75
C GLY A 386 -0.25 -15.77 25.85
N ASP A 387 -1.10 -16.47 26.59
CA ASP A 387 -2.56 -16.22 26.60
C ASP A 387 -2.91 -14.78 27.02
N GLU A 388 -2.14 -14.17 27.93
CA GLU A 388 -2.22 -12.79 28.39
C GLU A 388 -0.87 -12.08 28.23
N LEU A 389 -0.89 -10.80 27.86
CA LEU A 389 0.30 -9.93 27.82
C LEU A 389 0.12 -8.79 28.81
N ASP A 390 1.18 -8.42 29.55
CA ASP A 390 1.11 -7.29 30.49
C ASP A 390 1.13 -5.93 29.76
N ASP A 391 1.89 -5.85 28.66
CA ASP A 391 2.03 -4.64 27.83
C ASP A 391 2.10 -4.99 26.33
N GLY A 392 2.21 -3.98 25.47
CA GLY A 392 2.40 -4.17 24.03
C GLY A 392 3.72 -4.88 23.71
N LEU A 393 3.69 -5.79 22.72
CA LEU A 393 4.83 -6.64 22.39
C LEU A 393 4.99 -6.83 20.87
N THR A 394 6.16 -6.48 20.35
CA THR A 394 6.62 -6.80 19.00
C THR A 394 7.80 -7.77 19.11
N VAL A 395 7.64 -8.95 18.50
CA VAL A 395 8.69 -9.96 18.39
C VAL A 395 9.22 -9.94 16.96
N ALA A 396 10.46 -9.48 16.79
CA ALA A 396 11.17 -9.57 15.51
C ALA A 396 12.14 -10.75 15.54
N CYS A 397 12.11 -11.59 14.51
CA CYS A 397 12.77 -12.88 14.49
C CYS A 397 13.32 -13.15 13.09
N GLU A 398 14.63 -13.29 12.95
CA GLU A 398 15.24 -13.66 11.65
C GLU A 398 14.89 -15.11 11.27
N ASN A 399 14.64 -15.95 12.26
CA ASN A 399 14.29 -17.35 12.09
C ASN A 399 12.77 -17.59 12.03
N PRO A 400 12.33 -18.82 11.74
CA PRO A 400 10.94 -19.22 11.87
C PRO A 400 10.41 -19.05 13.31
N LEU A 401 9.16 -18.61 13.42
CA LEU A 401 8.45 -18.35 14.67
C LEU A 401 7.26 -19.30 14.82
N TYR A 402 7.14 -19.88 16.00
CA TYR A 402 6.03 -20.73 16.41
C TYR A 402 5.31 -20.12 17.61
N THR A 403 3.98 -20.19 17.65
CA THR A 403 3.20 -19.95 18.88
C THR A 403 2.49 -21.23 19.27
N MET A 404 2.50 -21.60 20.56
CA MET A 404 1.80 -22.76 21.08
C MET A 404 0.69 -22.35 22.06
N GLY A 405 -0.54 -22.78 21.78
CA GLY A 405 -1.72 -22.39 22.56
C GLY A 405 -2.32 -21.06 22.12
N ASN A 406 -3.17 -20.44 22.95
CA ASN A 406 -3.65 -19.11 22.60
C ASN A 406 -2.56 -18.08 22.82
N PHE A 407 -2.68 -16.96 22.11
CA PHE A 407 -1.79 -15.84 22.26
C PHE A 407 -2.59 -14.54 22.32
N ASN A 408 -2.34 -13.74 23.35
CA ASN A 408 -2.95 -12.43 23.59
C ASN A 408 -4.49 -12.47 23.54
N SER A 409 -5.04 -13.56 24.06
CA SER A 409 -6.48 -13.87 24.04
C SER A 409 -7.23 -13.28 25.23
N VAL A 410 -6.52 -13.02 26.34
CA VAL A 410 -7.00 -12.39 27.55
C VAL A 410 -6.46 -10.96 27.60
N ASN A 411 -7.32 -9.98 27.94
CA ASN A 411 -6.95 -8.57 28.11
C ASN A 411 -6.05 -8.00 26.97
N LYS A 412 -6.42 -8.34 25.73
CA LYS A 412 -5.65 -8.08 24.49
C LYS A 412 -4.85 -6.76 24.51
N LYS A 413 -3.55 -6.87 24.26
CA LYS A 413 -2.60 -5.76 24.07
C LYS A 413 -2.22 -5.58 22.58
N PRO A 414 -1.65 -4.43 22.17
CA PRO A 414 -1.06 -4.30 20.84
C PRO A 414 0.12 -5.27 20.67
N ALA A 415 0.01 -6.23 19.74
CA ALA A 415 1.06 -7.23 19.54
C ALA A 415 1.36 -7.47 18.06
N ALA A 416 2.64 -7.70 17.74
CA ALA A 416 3.08 -8.05 16.40
C ALA A 416 4.19 -9.11 16.37
N PHE A 417 4.17 -9.92 15.31
CA PHE A 417 5.25 -10.84 14.96
C PHE A 417 5.89 -10.42 13.64
N LEU A 418 7.20 -10.27 13.58
CA LEU A 418 7.96 -10.11 12.34
C LEU A 418 8.90 -11.31 12.25
N SER A 419 8.67 -12.24 11.31
CA SER A 419 9.39 -13.51 11.27
C SER A 419 9.70 -13.98 9.85
N ASP A 420 10.71 -14.84 9.70
CA ASP A 420 10.94 -15.57 8.44
C ASP A 420 9.68 -16.33 8.00
N ALA A 421 9.09 -17.10 8.91
CA ALA A 421 7.84 -17.80 8.70
C ALA A 421 7.10 -17.99 10.02
N TYR A 422 5.77 -17.87 10.00
CA TYR A 422 4.93 -17.99 11.20
C TYR A 422 4.07 -19.25 11.18
N THR A 423 4.20 -20.08 12.20
CA THR A 423 3.45 -21.34 12.39
C THR A 423 2.65 -21.34 13.67
N VAL A 424 1.38 -21.78 13.60
CA VAL A 424 0.48 -21.89 14.74
C VAL A 424 0.36 -23.34 15.20
N MET A 425 0.63 -23.57 16.48
CA MET A 425 0.40 -24.83 17.18
C MET A 425 -0.67 -24.63 18.25
N SER A 426 -1.63 -25.55 18.33
CA SER A 426 -2.65 -25.50 19.37
C SER A 426 -2.12 -25.99 20.71
N ALA A 427 -2.88 -25.76 21.79
CA ALA A 427 -2.55 -26.26 23.12
C ALA A 427 -2.53 -27.80 23.26
N SER A 428 -2.98 -28.54 22.23
CA SER A 428 -2.89 -30.01 22.17
C SER A 428 -1.67 -30.54 21.41
N TRP A 429 -0.82 -29.65 20.91
CA TRP A 429 0.45 -30.06 20.31
C TRP A 429 1.27 -30.88 21.30
N ASP A 430 1.95 -31.91 20.78
CA ASP A 430 2.76 -32.85 21.54
C ASP A 430 3.97 -33.21 20.69
N ASP A 431 5.13 -32.71 21.07
CA ASP A 431 6.40 -32.85 20.34
C ASP A 431 6.76 -34.31 20.08
N SER A 432 6.41 -35.21 21.01
CA SER A 432 6.64 -36.66 20.85
C SER A 432 5.88 -37.29 19.68
N LYS A 433 4.85 -36.60 19.17
CA LYS A 433 4.03 -37.03 18.03
C LYS A 433 4.37 -36.30 16.72
N SER A 434 5.34 -35.39 16.72
CA SER A 434 5.71 -34.55 15.57
C SER A 434 6.10 -35.36 14.32
N THR A 435 6.80 -36.48 14.50
CA THR A 435 7.22 -37.41 13.41
C THR A 435 6.13 -38.38 12.94
N LEU A 436 5.02 -38.50 13.69
CA LEU A 436 3.96 -39.44 13.35
C LEU A 436 3.13 -38.94 12.17
N SER A 437 2.16 -39.75 11.73
CA SER A 437 1.13 -39.26 10.81
C SER A 437 0.32 -38.14 11.46
N LYS A 438 -0.13 -37.14 10.67
CA LYS A 438 -0.97 -36.03 11.14
C LYS A 438 -2.20 -36.47 11.96
N TRP A 439 -2.72 -37.67 11.72
CA TRP A 439 -3.83 -38.26 12.49
C TRP A 439 -3.51 -38.58 13.95
N ASN A 440 -2.29 -38.30 14.42
CA ASN A 440 -1.91 -38.35 15.84
C ASN A 440 -1.82 -36.96 16.47
N ARG A 441 -1.94 -35.90 15.69
CA ARG A 441 -1.81 -34.49 16.10
C ARG A 441 -3.12 -33.76 15.83
N TYR A 442 -4.13 -34.02 16.67
CA TYR A 442 -5.42 -33.35 16.55
C TYR A 442 -5.36 -32.02 17.29
N ALA A 443 -5.64 -30.94 16.57
CA ALA A 443 -5.61 -29.61 17.15
C ALA A 443 -6.78 -29.38 18.14
N GLN A 444 -6.58 -28.38 18.99
CA GLN A 444 -7.63 -27.69 19.73
C GLN A 444 -7.91 -26.32 19.13
N SER A 445 -9.15 -25.84 19.28
CA SER A 445 -9.48 -24.48 18.84
C SER A 445 -8.60 -23.47 19.57
N THR A 446 -8.01 -22.53 18.83
CA THR A 446 -6.95 -21.64 19.30
C THR A 446 -7.24 -20.21 18.87
N THR A 447 -6.95 -19.24 19.73
CA THR A 447 -7.10 -17.81 19.46
C THR A 447 -5.74 -17.11 19.48
N VAL A 448 -5.40 -16.37 18.43
CA VAL A 448 -4.20 -15.53 18.37
C VAL A 448 -4.60 -14.10 18.01
N ASN A 449 -4.35 -13.15 18.90
CA ASN A 449 -4.55 -11.73 18.60
C ASN A 449 -3.20 -11.04 18.43
N ALA A 450 -2.69 -10.99 17.21
CA ALA A 450 -1.46 -10.29 16.88
C ALA A 450 -1.47 -9.93 15.39
N SER A 451 -0.94 -8.77 15.04
CA SER A 451 -0.56 -8.51 13.65
C SER A 451 0.69 -9.32 13.32
N TYR A 452 0.93 -9.61 12.05
CA TYR A 452 2.17 -10.27 11.65
C TYR A 452 2.70 -9.74 10.33
N ILE A 453 4.03 -9.78 10.21
CA ILE A 453 4.76 -9.76 8.96
C ILE A 453 5.53 -11.07 8.89
N THR A 454 5.20 -11.90 7.92
CA THR A 454 5.79 -13.23 7.79
C THR A 454 6.11 -13.52 6.34
N GLY A 455 7.13 -14.35 6.11
CA GLY A 455 7.47 -14.84 4.80
C GLY A 455 6.69 -16.10 4.41
N GLY A 456 6.42 -16.20 3.11
CA GLY A 456 5.82 -17.33 2.43
C GLY A 456 6.75 -17.86 1.34
N VAL A 457 6.21 -18.72 0.50
CA VAL A 457 6.90 -19.29 -0.68
C VAL A 457 6.18 -18.80 -1.93
N GLU A 458 6.93 -18.48 -2.98
CA GLU A 458 6.33 -18.03 -4.24
C GLU A 458 5.59 -19.17 -4.98
N THR A 459 4.39 -18.90 -5.49
CA THR A 459 3.73 -19.78 -6.45
C THR A 459 4.46 -19.76 -7.79
N GLY A 460 4.88 -20.94 -8.25
CA GLY A 460 5.59 -21.14 -9.50
C GLY A 460 5.24 -22.48 -10.14
N PRO A 461 5.95 -22.89 -11.21
CA PRO A 461 5.69 -24.16 -11.89
C PRO A 461 5.81 -25.37 -10.94
N GLY A 462 4.69 -25.99 -10.59
CA GLY A 462 4.64 -27.14 -9.68
C GLY A 462 4.84 -26.80 -8.19
N VAL A 463 4.83 -25.51 -7.83
CA VAL A 463 4.98 -25.00 -6.47
C VAL A 463 3.81 -24.07 -6.17
N GLU A 464 3.17 -24.27 -5.04
CA GLU A 464 2.06 -23.43 -4.59
C GLU A 464 2.43 -22.75 -3.26
N SER A 465 2.07 -21.47 -3.14
CA SER A 465 2.30 -20.66 -1.93
C SER A 465 1.36 -21.04 -0.77
N GLY A 466 0.17 -21.54 -1.11
CA GLY A 466 -0.96 -21.69 -0.20
C GLY A 466 -1.76 -20.40 0.02
N GLY A 467 -1.37 -19.29 -0.61
CA GLY A 467 -2.03 -17.98 -0.56
C GLY A 467 -2.23 -17.41 0.85
N PHE A 468 -2.97 -16.30 0.95
CA PHE A 468 -3.29 -15.65 2.22
C PHE A 468 -3.94 -16.59 3.23
N HIS A 469 -4.85 -17.44 2.76
CA HIS A 469 -5.58 -18.40 3.59
C HIS A 469 -4.68 -19.47 4.23
N ASN A 470 -3.42 -19.61 3.82
CA ASN A 470 -2.45 -20.51 4.44
C ASN A 470 -1.09 -19.83 4.72
N LEU A 471 -1.08 -18.51 4.85
CA LEU A 471 0.12 -17.75 5.16
C LEU A 471 0.62 -18.08 6.58
N PRO A 472 -0.22 -18.01 7.66
CA PRO A 472 0.06 -18.74 8.88
C PRO A 472 0.05 -20.25 8.58
N ARG A 473 1.12 -20.94 9.01
CA ARG A 473 1.31 -22.37 8.75
C ARG A 473 0.70 -23.21 9.87
N PHE A 474 0.41 -24.48 9.57
CA PHE A 474 -0.20 -25.44 10.49
C PHE A 474 0.41 -26.83 10.32
N LEU A 475 0.53 -27.58 11.41
CA LEU A 475 1.14 -28.93 11.44
C LEU A 475 0.22 -30.01 12.06
N GLU A 476 -1.04 -29.65 12.31
CA GLU A 476 -2.03 -30.47 13.01
C GLU A 476 -3.28 -30.71 12.15
N VAL A 477 -4.14 -31.62 12.61
CA VAL A 477 -5.49 -31.82 12.07
C VAL A 477 -6.43 -30.81 12.71
N TRP A 478 -6.79 -29.77 11.95
CA TRP A 478 -7.72 -28.72 12.37
C TRP A 478 -9.14 -28.90 11.85
N SER A 479 -9.43 -29.96 11.08
CA SER A 479 -10.78 -30.23 10.57
C SER A 479 -11.77 -30.30 11.75
N GLY A 480 -12.77 -29.43 11.77
CA GLY A 480 -13.73 -29.32 12.88
C GLY A 480 -13.23 -28.52 14.09
N ARG A 481 -12.10 -27.82 13.98
CA ARG A 481 -11.55 -26.87 14.96
C ARG A 481 -11.54 -25.46 14.37
N THR A 482 -11.60 -24.46 15.24
CA THR A 482 -11.54 -23.05 14.84
C THR A 482 -10.19 -22.46 15.20
N PHE A 483 -9.55 -21.82 14.23
CA PHE A 483 -8.46 -20.90 14.48
C PHE A 483 -9.04 -19.48 14.38
N SER A 484 -9.10 -18.79 15.51
CA SER A 484 -9.53 -17.40 15.57
C SER A 484 -8.30 -16.50 15.55
N TRP A 485 -8.28 -15.56 14.62
CA TRP A 485 -7.19 -14.61 14.50
C TRP A 485 -7.74 -13.19 14.38
N LYS A 486 -7.17 -12.27 15.17
CA LYS A 486 -7.45 -10.83 15.08
C LYS A 486 -6.15 -10.06 14.91
N GLY A 487 -6.00 -9.31 13.83
CA GLY A 487 -4.78 -8.52 13.56
C GLY A 487 -4.71 -7.98 12.14
N SER A 488 -3.52 -7.57 11.73
CA SER A 488 -3.17 -7.28 10.33
C SER A 488 -2.25 -8.34 9.76
N SER A 489 -2.49 -8.78 8.53
CA SER A 489 -1.69 -9.78 7.83
C SER A 489 -0.80 -9.12 6.79
N VAL A 490 0.50 -9.23 6.97
CA VAL A 490 1.49 -8.66 6.04
C VAL A 490 2.44 -9.74 5.53
N HIS A 491 2.72 -9.72 4.23
CA HIS A 491 3.69 -10.60 3.57
C HIS A 491 4.50 -9.78 2.56
N ILE A 492 5.68 -9.31 2.96
CA ILE A 492 6.52 -8.41 2.14
C ILE A 492 7.86 -9.01 1.74
N TRP A 493 8.21 -10.20 2.23
CA TRP A 493 9.39 -10.97 1.82
C TRP A 493 9.01 -12.44 1.61
N TYR A 494 9.83 -13.17 0.86
CA TYR A 494 9.78 -14.63 0.88
C TYR A 494 10.62 -15.15 2.05
N SER A 495 10.23 -16.30 2.58
CA SER A 495 10.98 -16.98 3.63
C SER A 495 12.32 -17.48 3.05
N GLU A 496 13.42 -17.20 3.75
CA GLU A 496 14.77 -17.66 3.42
C GLU A 496 15.13 -18.96 4.14
N GLN A 497 14.46 -19.28 5.27
CA GLN A 497 14.72 -20.50 6.05
C GLN A 497 13.62 -21.56 5.83
N ALA A 498 12.36 -21.23 6.15
CA ALA A 498 11.21 -22.14 5.98
C ALA A 498 10.68 -22.13 4.53
N THR A 499 11.47 -22.69 3.62
CA THR A 499 11.24 -22.61 2.17
C THR A 499 10.33 -23.70 1.59
N ALA A 500 9.82 -24.64 2.41
CA ALA A 500 9.06 -25.76 1.88
C ALA A 500 7.69 -25.32 1.28
N PRO A 501 7.36 -25.83 0.08
CA PRO A 501 6.16 -25.44 -0.64
C PRO A 501 4.91 -25.91 0.11
N TRP A 502 3.82 -25.16 -0.05
CA TRP A 502 2.54 -25.62 0.44
C TRP A 502 2.10 -26.87 -0.33
N ARG A 503 1.46 -27.80 0.37
CA ARG A 503 0.71 -28.92 -0.21
C ARG A 503 -0.73 -28.86 0.27
N PRO A 504 -1.70 -29.24 -0.58
CA PRO A 504 -3.10 -29.28 -0.19
C PRO A 504 -3.35 -30.22 0.99
N GLU A 505 -4.54 -30.19 1.58
CA GLU A 505 -4.93 -30.99 2.77
C GLU A 505 -4.61 -32.51 2.65
N GLY A 506 -4.54 -33.05 1.43
CA GLY A 506 -4.08 -34.43 1.16
C GLY A 506 -2.57 -34.67 1.32
N GLY A 507 -1.76 -33.62 1.47
CA GLY A 507 -0.29 -33.60 1.50
C GLY A 507 0.35 -34.17 2.77
N GLY A 508 -0.47 -34.50 3.79
CA GLY A 508 -0.08 -35.41 4.87
C GLY A 508 0.36 -34.77 6.19
N TYR A 509 0.58 -33.46 6.26
CA TYR A 509 1.06 -32.79 7.48
C TYR A 509 0.00 -32.00 8.26
N TYR A 510 -1.06 -31.50 7.61
CA TYR A 510 -2.11 -30.73 8.29
C TYR A 510 -3.52 -30.96 7.71
N SER A 511 -4.54 -30.38 8.34
CA SER A 511 -5.79 -30.02 7.69
C SER A 511 -6.23 -28.61 8.07
N ALA A 512 -7.04 -27.98 7.22
CA ALA A 512 -7.39 -26.57 7.39
C ALA A 512 -8.38 -26.33 8.55
N PRO A 513 -8.21 -25.28 9.37
CA PRO A 513 -9.18 -24.89 10.38
C PRO A 513 -10.40 -24.21 9.75
N THR A 514 -11.48 -24.12 10.54
CA THR A 514 -12.43 -23.03 10.36
C THR A 514 -11.74 -21.73 10.73
N ARG A 515 -11.59 -20.83 9.74
CA ARG A 515 -10.89 -19.55 9.89
C ARG A 515 -11.88 -18.50 10.38
N ASN A 516 -11.74 -18.09 11.63
CA ASN A 516 -12.40 -16.92 12.17
C ASN A 516 -11.41 -15.76 12.17
N TRP A 517 -11.12 -15.25 10.97
CA TRP A 517 -10.09 -14.25 10.73
C TRP A 517 -10.72 -12.88 10.62
N GLN A 518 -10.19 -11.92 11.36
CA GLN A 518 -10.75 -10.57 11.42
C GLN A 518 -9.64 -9.54 11.49
N TYR A 519 -9.79 -8.46 10.73
CA TYR A 519 -8.96 -7.28 10.93
C TYR A 519 -9.22 -6.67 12.31
N ASP A 520 -8.14 -6.30 13.02
CA ASP A 520 -8.27 -5.63 14.29
C ASP A 520 -8.49 -4.13 14.10
N THR A 521 -9.74 -3.69 14.23
CA THR A 521 -10.12 -2.25 14.08
C THR A 521 -9.44 -1.33 15.09
N ASP A 522 -8.84 -1.86 16.16
CA ASP A 522 -8.04 -1.04 17.08
C ASP A 522 -6.78 -0.50 16.38
N LEU A 523 -6.31 -1.15 15.30
CA LEU A 523 -5.16 -0.70 14.51
C LEU A 523 -5.43 0.58 13.71
N ASP A 524 -6.70 0.99 13.58
CA ASP A 524 -7.08 2.28 13.00
C ASP A 524 -6.73 3.45 13.95
N ASN A 525 -6.51 3.17 15.24
CA ASN A 525 -6.05 4.15 16.23
C ASN A 525 -4.51 4.09 16.35
N PRO A 526 -3.78 5.18 16.06
CA PRO A 526 -2.32 5.20 16.12
C PRO A 526 -1.75 4.91 17.52
N ASN A 527 -2.54 5.08 18.59
CA ASN A 527 -2.13 4.78 19.96
C ASN A 527 -2.30 3.30 20.35
N SER A 528 -2.87 2.48 19.46
CA SER A 528 -3.15 1.06 19.68
C SER A 528 -2.37 0.17 18.71
N LEU A 529 -1.39 0.74 18.02
CA LEU A 529 -0.46 0.01 17.16
C LEU A 529 0.57 -0.76 18.01
N PRO A 530 1.00 -1.96 17.55
CA PRO A 530 2.13 -2.67 18.15
C PRO A 530 3.38 -1.78 18.28
N PRO A 531 4.20 -1.95 19.32
CA PRO A 531 5.42 -1.18 19.50
C PRO A 531 6.30 -1.19 18.25
N GLU A 532 6.83 -0.02 17.87
CA GLU A 532 7.71 0.13 16.70
C GLU A 532 7.11 -0.36 15.36
N THR A 533 5.77 -0.32 15.19
CA THR A 533 5.08 -0.74 13.96
C THR A 533 5.76 -0.17 12.69
N PRO A 534 6.14 -1.02 11.71
CA PRO A 534 6.73 -0.56 10.47
C PRO A 534 5.73 0.27 9.65
N CYS A 535 6.27 1.17 8.82
CA CYS A 535 5.49 2.04 7.97
C CYS A 535 5.81 1.79 6.49
N VAL A 536 4.86 2.08 5.61
CA VAL A 536 5.09 2.23 4.18
C VAL A 536 5.19 3.71 3.82
N ARG A 537 6.03 4.02 2.84
CA ARG A 537 6.24 5.36 2.33
C ARG A 537 5.21 5.68 1.24
N VAL A 538 4.68 6.90 1.28
CA VAL A 538 3.74 7.43 0.30
C VAL A 538 4.25 8.77 -0.19
N PHE A 539 4.26 8.97 -1.51
CA PHE A 539 4.45 10.27 -2.14
C PHE A 539 3.18 10.59 -2.93
N GLN A 540 2.51 11.70 -2.61
CA GLN A 540 1.23 12.02 -3.24
C GLN A 540 1.09 13.50 -3.54
N ARG A 541 0.48 13.79 -4.70
CA ARG A 541 -0.01 15.13 -5.03
C ARG A 541 -1.32 15.40 -4.31
N THR A 542 -1.37 16.49 -3.56
CA THR A 542 -2.56 16.87 -2.78
C THR A 542 -3.31 18.06 -3.35
N GLY A 543 -2.67 18.83 -4.21
CA GLY A 543 -3.29 19.99 -4.83
C GLY A 543 -2.57 20.41 -6.09
N TRP A 544 -3.33 21.05 -6.98
CA TRP A 544 -2.85 21.71 -8.18
C TRP A 544 -3.75 22.90 -8.43
N LYS A 545 -3.16 24.06 -8.75
CA LYS A 545 -3.92 25.26 -9.11
C LYS A 545 -3.13 26.15 -10.06
N GLN A 546 -3.84 26.75 -10.99
CA GLN A 546 -3.37 27.91 -11.73
C GLN A 546 -3.69 29.16 -10.91
N GLU A 547 -2.67 29.86 -10.43
CA GLU A 547 -2.82 30.99 -9.51
C GLU A 547 -3.17 32.27 -10.24
N TYR A 548 -2.51 32.51 -11.37
CA TYR A 548 -2.53 33.81 -12.02
C TYR A 548 -2.19 33.73 -13.51
N VAL A 549 -2.89 34.57 -14.30
CA VAL A 549 -2.57 34.86 -15.70
C VAL A 549 -2.49 36.37 -15.87
N SER A 550 -1.43 36.86 -16.50
CA SER A 550 -1.32 38.26 -16.91
C SER A 550 -0.63 38.41 -18.26
N TYR A 551 -0.84 39.57 -18.87
CA TYR A 551 -0.14 40.02 -20.06
C TYR A 551 0.51 41.37 -19.70
N GLU A 552 1.77 41.59 -20.09
CA GLU A 552 2.46 42.89 -19.92
C GLU A 552 2.51 43.71 -21.21
#